data_AF-A0A098S6S5-F1
#
_entry.id   AF-A0A098S6S5-F1
#
_cell.length_a   1.000
_cell.length_b   1.000
_cell.length_c   1.000
_cell.angle_alpha   90.00
_cell.angle_beta   90.00
_cell.angle_gamma   90.00
#
_symmetry.space_group_name_H-M   'P 1'
#
loop_
_entity.id
_entity.type
_entity.pdbx_description
1 polymer ?
#
loop_
_entity_poly.entity_id
_entity_poly.type
_entity_poly.pdbx_seq_one_letter_code
_entity_poly.pdbx_strand_id
1 'polypeptide(L)'
;MNKARSLFLILSLLAYGCTFDKLPFEEIEIEEIEEAPYFWDPPNICSGAVKIEIVWSPCPLPTGASVYLNTPDRPIYGEQESDVADYFESNLEICGLNEIDSGLVSAQILVYEDGTTCVRSIKSEHVFRDSKGNLKELIKDMPRWTPGRVGGEPANVMSGIRLEILDGEVVEIRGAGY
;
A
#
# COMPACT_ATOMS: atom_id res chain seq x y z
N MET A 1 6.02 17.01 43.68
CA MET A 1 7.15 17.89 43.29
C MET A 1 7.52 17.55 41.86
N ASN A 2 7.30 18.50 40.98
CA ASN A 2 7.13 18.31 39.54
C ASN A 2 8.44 18.05 38.80
N LYS A 3 8.35 17.15 37.81
CA LYS A 3 9.34 16.93 36.76
C LYS A 3 9.25 18.08 35.75
N ALA A 4 10.34 18.80 35.57
CA ALA A 4 10.52 19.78 34.50
C ALA A 4 11.52 19.23 33.49
N ARG A 5 11.04 18.75 32.33
CA ARG A 5 11.81 18.59 31.08
C ARG A 5 10.86 18.60 29.90
N SER A 6 10.65 19.77 29.32
CA SER A 6 10.12 19.95 27.97
C SER A 6 10.69 21.26 27.44
N LEU A 7 11.55 21.17 26.43
CA LEU A 7 11.98 22.25 25.50
C LEU A 7 13.25 21.77 24.80
N PHE A 8 13.08 20.96 23.76
CA PHE A 8 14.07 20.82 22.70
C PHE A 8 13.31 20.56 21.41
N LEU A 9 12.98 21.63 20.70
CA LEU A 9 12.72 21.60 19.28
C LEU A 9 12.95 22.99 18.69
N ILE A 10 13.48 22.98 17.47
CA ILE A 10 13.64 24.10 16.53
C ILE A 10 14.95 24.87 16.65
N LEU A 11 15.98 24.40 15.94
CA LEU A 11 16.92 25.26 15.21
C LEU A 11 17.71 24.44 14.18
N SER A 12 17.11 24.22 13.01
CA SER A 12 17.82 23.74 11.81
C SER A 12 17.07 24.15 10.54
N LEU A 13 16.83 25.45 10.37
CA LEU A 13 16.45 26.03 9.08
C LEU A 13 17.23 27.33 8.89
N LEU A 14 18.48 27.20 8.47
CA LEU A 14 19.28 28.29 7.92
C LEU A 14 19.94 27.79 6.64
N ALA A 15 19.23 27.90 5.52
CA ALA A 15 19.84 27.78 4.19
C ALA A 15 18.99 28.40 3.08
N TYR A 16 18.35 29.56 3.29
CA TYR A 16 17.94 30.40 2.15
C TYR A 16 18.13 31.88 2.49
N GLY A 17 19.04 32.53 1.77
CA GLY A 17 19.36 33.94 1.90
C GLY A 17 18.22 34.83 1.43
N CYS A 18 17.30 35.15 2.34
CA CYS A 18 16.38 36.27 2.19
C CYS A 18 16.89 37.44 3.03
N THR A 19 17.40 38.47 2.38
CA THR A 19 17.66 39.78 2.99
C THR A 19 16.32 40.44 3.29
N PHE A 20 15.91 40.45 4.56
CA PHE A 20 14.78 41.25 5.04
C PHE A 20 15.30 42.63 5.44
N ASP A 21 15.19 43.58 4.52
CA ASP A 21 15.32 45.00 4.85
C ASP A 21 14.03 45.49 5.50
N LYS A 22 14.17 46.01 6.73
CA LYS A 22 13.30 46.97 7.44
C LYS A 22 11.81 46.62 7.52
N LEU A 23 11.44 45.93 8.60
CA LEU A 23 10.10 46.08 9.19
C LEU A 23 10.21 46.87 10.50
N PRO A 24 9.31 47.83 10.76
CA PRO A 24 9.29 48.56 12.02
C PRO A 24 8.87 47.62 13.15
N PHE A 25 9.65 47.64 14.23
CA PHE A 25 9.34 46.96 15.48
C PHE A 25 8.20 47.73 16.16
N GLU A 26 7.00 47.17 16.15
CA GLU A 26 5.91 47.59 17.04
C GLU A 26 5.86 46.59 18.20
N GLU A 27 5.96 47.08 19.43
CA GLU A 27 5.89 46.27 20.64
C GLU A 27 4.49 45.65 20.75
N ILE A 28 4.40 44.33 20.61
CA ILE A 28 3.17 43.58 20.82
C ILE A 28 3.19 43.09 22.27
N GLU A 29 2.29 43.61 23.10
CA GLU A 29 2.02 43.06 24.43
C GLU A 29 1.41 41.66 24.26
N ILE A 30 2.11 40.65 24.78
CA ILE A 30 1.65 39.26 24.74
C ILE A 30 0.74 39.06 25.95
N GLU A 31 -0.57 39.05 25.73
CA GLU A 31 -1.53 38.54 26.72
C GLU A 31 -1.38 37.02 26.84
N GLU A 32 -1.34 36.54 28.08
CA GLU A 32 -1.17 35.14 28.47
C GLU A 32 -2.36 34.32 27.98
N ILE A 33 -2.17 33.57 26.89
CA ILE A 33 -3.20 32.70 26.32
C ILE A 33 -3.30 31.46 27.22
N GLU A 34 -4.38 31.32 27.96
CA GLU A 34 -4.73 30.07 28.64
C GLU A 34 -4.87 28.97 27.58
N GLU A 35 -3.97 27.98 27.63
CA GLU A 35 -3.97 26.83 26.72
C GLU A 35 -5.28 26.05 26.88
N ALA A 36 -6.26 26.33 26.02
CA ALA A 36 -7.39 25.44 25.83
C ALA A 36 -6.82 24.07 25.42
N PRO A 37 -7.22 22.96 26.08
CA PRO A 37 -6.80 21.64 25.66
C PRO A 37 -7.31 21.43 24.25
N TYR A 38 -6.39 21.52 23.28
CA TYR A 38 -6.65 21.18 21.90
C TYR A 38 -6.93 19.68 21.86
N PHE A 39 -8.20 19.31 22.07
CA PHE A 39 -8.73 18.01 21.69
C PHE A 39 -8.80 18.02 20.16
N TRP A 40 -7.65 17.82 19.53
CA TRP A 40 -7.59 17.40 18.14
C TRP A 40 -8.22 16.02 18.08
N ASP A 41 -9.54 15.96 17.84
CA ASP A 41 -10.09 14.83 17.13
C ASP A 41 -9.50 14.95 15.71
N PRO A 42 -8.54 14.10 15.31
CA PRO A 42 -8.14 14.06 13.92
C PRO A 42 -9.44 13.88 13.12
N PRO A 43 -9.65 14.64 12.02
CA PRO A 43 -10.81 14.42 11.19
C PRO A 43 -10.91 12.92 10.95
N ASN A 44 -12.06 12.33 11.27
CA ASN A 44 -12.31 10.90 11.14
C ASN A 44 -12.28 10.55 9.65
N ILE A 45 -11.07 10.49 9.09
CA ILE A 45 -10.72 10.11 7.72
C ILE A 45 -11.26 8.70 7.43
N CYS A 46 -11.59 7.93 8.48
CA CYS A 46 -12.14 6.59 8.41
C CYS A 46 -13.68 6.53 8.27
N SER A 47 -14.40 7.65 8.29
CA SER A 47 -15.89 7.67 8.28
C SER A 47 -16.55 8.23 7.01
N GLY A 48 -15.77 8.56 5.99
CA GLY A 48 -16.29 8.96 4.68
C GLY A 48 -16.69 7.76 3.82
N ALA A 49 -17.77 7.90 3.03
CA ALA A 49 -18.23 6.87 2.09
C ALA A 49 -17.07 6.33 1.25
N VAL A 50 -16.78 5.04 1.42
CA VAL A 50 -15.62 4.38 0.82
C VAL A 50 -15.81 4.27 -0.67
N LYS A 51 -15.06 5.08 -1.41
CA LYS A 51 -15.05 5.04 -2.86
C LYS A 51 -14.19 3.85 -3.29
N ILE A 52 -14.81 2.85 -3.92
CA ILE A 52 -14.07 1.80 -4.64
C ILE A 52 -13.14 2.50 -5.62
N GLU A 53 -11.83 2.37 -5.39
CA GLU A 53 -10.81 2.96 -6.26
C GLU A 53 -10.15 1.82 -7.04
N ILE A 54 -10.17 1.93 -8.37
CA ILE A 54 -9.54 0.94 -9.26
C ILE A 54 -8.27 1.57 -9.81
N VAL A 55 -7.12 1.05 -9.40
CA VAL A 55 -5.83 1.45 -9.98
C VAL A 55 -5.54 0.52 -11.16
N TRP A 56 -5.44 1.06 -12.37
CA TRP A 56 -5.05 0.30 -13.57
C TRP A 56 -3.58 0.52 -13.88
N SER A 57 -2.87 -0.53 -14.28
CA SER A 57 -1.50 -0.42 -14.78
C SER A 57 -1.32 -1.24 -16.05
N PRO A 58 -0.63 -0.69 -17.07
CA PRO A 58 -0.34 -1.43 -18.28
C PRO A 58 0.74 -2.49 -17.97
N CYS A 59 0.44 -3.74 -18.29
CA CYS A 59 1.43 -4.81 -18.29
C CYS A 59 1.97 -4.95 -19.70
N PRO A 60 3.27 -4.70 -19.93
CA PRO A 60 3.85 -4.82 -21.26
C PRO A 60 3.75 -6.28 -21.71
N LEU A 61 3.25 -6.49 -22.92
CA LEU A 61 3.15 -7.80 -23.56
C LEU A 61 3.69 -7.68 -24.98
N PRO A 62 4.44 -8.69 -25.48
CA PRO A 62 4.83 -8.74 -26.87
C PRO A 62 3.60 -8.71 -27.79
N THR A 63 3.74 -8.10 -28.97
CA THR A 63 2.69 -8.10 -29.98
C THR A 63 2.31 -9.54 -30.34
N GLY A 64 1.02 -9.88 -30.22
CA GLY A 64 0.51 -11.23 -30.49
C GLY A 64 0.60 -12.22 -29.32
N ALA A 65 1.09 -11.80 -28.15
CA ALA A 65 1.04 -12.63 -26.96
C ALA A 65 -0.40 -12.88 -26.52
N SER A 66 -0.69 -14.11 -26.11
CA SER A 66 -1.98 -14.51 -25.55
C SER A 66 -1.92 -14.47 -24.02
N VAL A 67 -3.03 -14.07 -23.39
CA VAL A 67 -3.21 -14.12 -21.93
C VAL A 67 -4.36 -15.07 -21.61
N TYR A 68 -4.10 -16.04 -20.75
CA TYR A 68 -5.08 -17.03 -20.34
C TYR A 68 -5.70 -16.65 -19.00
N LEU A 69 -7.03 -16.79 -18.90
CA LEU A 69 -7.76 -16.60 -17.63
C LEU A 69 -7.87 -17.91 -16.85
N ASN A 70 -7.84 -19.04 -17.56
CA ASN A 70 -7.92 -20.37 -16.98
C ASN A 70 -6.94 -21.29 -17.73
N THR A 71 -6.23 -22.11 -16.98
CA THR A 71 -5.18 -23.01 -17.48
C THR A 71 -5.28 -24.34 -16.72
N PRO A 72 -4.93 -25.49 -17.36
CA PRO A 72 -4.86 -26.76 -16.66
C PRO A 72 -3.89 -26.72 -15.46
N ASP A 73 -2.71 -26.14 -15.67
CA ASP A 73 -1.73 -25.91 -14.61
C ASP A 73 -1.69 -24.43 -14.27
N ARG A 74 -2.13 -24.08 -13.06
CA ARG A 74 -2.19 -22.69 -12.59
C ARG A 74 -0.79 -22.17 -12.23
N PRO A 75 -0.57 -20.84 -12.29
CA PRO A 75 0.63 -20.26 -11.71
C PRO A 75 0.65 -20.48 -10.20
N ILE A 76 1.80 -20.84 -9.65
CA ILE A 76 2.00 -21.11 -8.22
C ILE A 76 3.10 -20.20 -7.70
N TYR A 77 2.84 -19.51 -6.59
CA TYR A 77 3.87 -18.80 -5.84
C TYR A 77 4.43 -19.73 -4.77
N GLY A 78 5.76 -19.80 -4.65
CA GLY A 78 6.41 -20.70 -3.70
C GLY A 78 6.16 -22.18 -4.02
N GLU A 79 6.05 -22.98 -2.97
CA GLU A 79 5.77 -24.42 -3.01
C GLU A 79 4.29 -24.74 -2.72
N GLN A 80 3.62 -23.87 -1.96
CA GLN A 80 2.25 -24.06 -1.48
C GLN A 80 1.44 -22.75 -1.53
N GLU A 81 0.10 -22.84 -1.59
CA GLU A 81 -0.77 -21.66 -1.68
C GLU A 81 -0.62 -20.68 -0.50
N SER A 82 -0.27 -21.18 0.69
CA SER A 82 -0.02 -20.37 1.88
C SER A 82 1.24 -19.50 1.79
N ASP A 83 2.18 -19.79 0.89
CA ASP A 83 3.40 -18.98 0.80
C ASP A 83 3.10 -17.53 0.37
N VAL A 84 2.00 -17.32 -0.34
CA VAL A 84 1.52 -15.97 -0.66
C VAL A 84 1.15 -15.22 0.63
N ALA A 85 0.51 -15.90 1.59
CA ALA A 85 0.16 -15.33 2.89
C ALA A 85 1.40 -14.97 3.69
N ASP A 86 2.31 -15.92 3.83
CA ASP A 86 3.57 -15.71 4.54
C ASP A 86 4.35 -14.52 3.96
N TYR A 87 4.32 -14.35 2.64
CA TYR A 87 4.95 -13.21 1.97
C TYR A 87 4.28 -11.89 2.34
N PHE A 88 2.96 -11.77 2.27
CA PHE A 88 2.29 -10.51 2.63
C PHE A 88 2.44 -10.20 4.11
N GLU A 89 2.26 -11.18 4.99
CA GLU A 89 2.43 -11.04 6.44
C GLU A 89 3.82 -10.50 6.80
N SER A 90 4.86 -11.04 6.17
CA SER A 90 6.25 -10.60 6.37
C SER A 90 6.54 -9.17 5.86
N ASN A 91 5.62 -8.58 5.10
CA ASN A 91 5.78 -7.28 4.45
C ASN A 91 4.65 -6.27 4.76
N LEU A 92 3.76 -6.56 5.71
CA LEU A 92 2.60 -5.69 6.00
C LEU A 92 2.98 -4.28 6.45
N GLU A 93 4.03 -4.17 7.26
CA GLU A 93 4.53 -2.89 7.78
C GLU A 93 5.00 -1.97 6.65
N ILE A 94 5.62 -2.52 5.61
CA ILE A 94 6.09 -1.77 4.44
C ILE A 94 4.91 -1.09 3.72
N CYS A 95 3.74 -1.72 3.77
CA CYS A 95 2.55 -1.24 3.09
C CYS A 95 1.63 -0.41 3.99
N GLY A 96 1.96 -0.20 5.26
CA GLY A 96 1.06 0.42 6.24
C GLY A 96 -0.27 -0.32 6.36
N LEU A 97 -0.30 -1.63 6.07
CA LEU A 97 -1.52 -2.44 6.12
C LEU A 97 -1.87 -2.82 7.56
N ASN A 98 -0.87 -2.82 8.45
CA ASN A 98 -1.02 -3.03 9.88
C ASN A 98 -1.76 -1.88 10.60
N GLU A 99 -1.98 -0.75 9.93
CA GLU A 99 -2.76 0.39 10.45
C GLU A 99 -4.25 0.31 10.07
N ILE A 100 -4.67 -0.76 9.40
CA ILE A 100 -6.03 -0.94 8.89
C ILE A 100 -6.82 -1.83 9.85
N ASP A 101 -7.85 -1.27 10.48
CA ASP A 101 -8.75 -2.03 11.37
C ASP A 101 -9.54 -3.11 10.61
N SER A 102 -10.05 -2.79 9.43
CA SER A 102 -10.74 -3.76 8.58
C SER A 102 -10.69 -3.30 7.13
N GLY A 103 -10.30 -4.21 6.22
CA GLY A 103 -10.19 -3.88 4.80
C GLY A 103 -10.16 -5.10 3.90
N LEU A 104 -10.56 -4.89 2.65
CA LEU A 104 -10.48 -5.89 1.59
C LEU A 104 -9.62 -5.36 0.46
N VAL A 105 -8.71 -6.20 -0.03
CA VAL A 105 -7.93 -5.90 -1.23
C VAL A 105 -8.06 -7.05 -2.22
N SER A 106 -8.21 -6.72 -3.49
CA SER A 106 -8.21 -7.68 -4.60
C SER A 106 -7.31 -7.15 -5.71
N ALA A 107 -6.20 -7.82 -5.92
CA ALA A 107 -5.26 -7.54 -6.99
C ALA A 107 -5.42 -8.55 -8.12
N GLN A 108 -5.55 -8.06 -9.35
CA GLN A 108 -5.43 -8.87 -10.55
C GLN A 108 -3.98 -8.74 -11.05
N ILE A 109 -3.30 -9.88 -11.15
CA ILE A 109 -1.90 -9.97 -11.55
C ILE A 109 -1.77 -10.78 -12.84
N LEU A 110 -0.86 -10.35 -13.71
CA LEU A 110 -0.41 -11.15 -14.84
C LEU A 110 0.87 -11.86 -14.41
N VAL A 111 0.87 -13.18 -14.44
CA VAL A 111 2.07 -14.00 -14.29
C VAL A 111 2.57 -14.33 -15.69
N TYR A 112 3.80 -13.92 -16.01
CA TYR A 112 4.42 -14.15 -17.30
C TYR A 112 4.95 -15.58 -17.43
N GLU A 113 5.27 -15.97 -18.67
CA GLU A 113 5.89 -17.27 -18.98
C GLU A 113 7.25 -17.51 -18.28
N ASP A 114 7.94 -16.43 -17.88
CA ASP A 114 9.21 -16.48 -17.15
C ASP A 114 9.05 -16.44 -15.61
N GLY A 115 7.80 -16.44 -15.13
CA GLY A 115 7.47 -16.38 -13.72
C GLY A 115 7.49 -14.98 -13.10
N THR A 116 7.86 -13.94 -13.84
CA THR A 116 7.71 -12.57 -13.34
C THR A 116 6.24 -12.15 -13.27
N THR A 117 5.94 -11.11 -12.50
CA THR A 117 4.56 -10.63 -12.32
C THR A 117 4.39 -9.18 -12.75
N CYS A 118 3.16 -8.84 -13.13
CA CYS A 118 2.73 -7.46 -13.29
C CYS A 118 1.34 -7.25 -12.70
N VAL A 119 1.19 -6.20 -11.89
CA VAL A 119 -0.11 -5.80 -11.35
C VAL A 119 -0.95 -5.14 -12.44
N ARG A 120 -2.06 -5.76 -12.83
CA ARG A 120 -2.98 -5.23 -13.83
C ARG A 120 -3.99 -4.27 -13.22
N SER A 121 -4.60 -4.69 -12.12
CA SER A 121 -5.49 -3.83 -11.36
C SER A 121 -5.47 -4.13 -9.86
N ILE A 122 -5.72 -3.12 -9.04
CA ILE A 122 -6.00 -3.26 -7.61
C ILE A 122 -7.37 -2.64 -7.35
N LYS A 123 -8.24 -3.40 -6.68
CA LYS A 123 -9.49 -2.94 -6.08
C LYS A 123 -9.36 -3.08 -4.58
N SER A 124 -9.84 -2.10 -3.83
CA SER A 124 -9.84 -2.19 -2.37
C SER A 124 -11.05 -1.50 -1.76
N GLU A 125 -11.39 -1.93 -0.55
CA GLU A 125 -12.41 -1.36 0.32
C GLU A 125 -11.77 -1.12 1.68
N HIS A 126 -11.97 0.08 2.25
CA HIS A 126 -11.42 0.48 3.56
C HIS A 126 -9.88 0.42 3.68
N VAL A 127 -9.16 0.66 2.56
CA VAL A 127 -7.69 0.70 2.52
C VAL A 127 -7.20 2.08 2.06
N PHE A 128 -6.20 2.62 2.77
CA PHE A 128 -5.63 3.93 2.48
C PHE A 128 -5.02 4.00 1.07
N ARG A 129 -4.97 5.22 0.51
CA ARG A 129 -4.41 5.44 -0.84
C ARG A 129 -2.96 5.03 -0.93
N ASP A 130 -2.14 5.42 0.04
CA ASP A 130 -0.70 5.19 0.02
C ASP A 130 -0.37 3.70 0.17
N SER A 131 -1.13 2.98 1.01
CA SER A 131 -1.03 1.52 1.14
C SER A 131 -1.23 0.78 -0.17
N LYS A 132 -2.07 1.28 -1.09
CA LYS A 132 -2.25 0.69 -2.43
C LYS A 132 -1.02 0.88 -3.32
N GLY A 133 -0.36 2.03 -3.24
CA GLY A 133 0.87 2.30 -3.97
C GLY A 133 1.96 1.34 -3.53
N ASN A 134 2.15 1.19 -2.22
CA ASN A 134 3.13 0.28 -1.65
C ASN A 134 2.79 -1.18 -1.97
N LEU A 135 1.51 -1.57 -1.90
CA LEU A 135 1.07 -2.91 -2.26
C LEU A 135 1.37 -3.25 -3.73
N LYS A 136 1.20 -2.28 -4.64
CA LYS A 136 1.52 -2.47 -6.05
C LYS A 136 3.01 -2.76 -6.25
N GLU A 137 3.89 -2.02 -5.56
CA GLU A 137 5.33 -2.26 -5.63
C GLU A 137 5.70 -3.58 -4.96
N LEU A 138 5.10 -3.90 -3.80
CA LEU A 138 5.32 -5.17 -3.10
C LEU A 138 4.98 -6.40 -3.97
N ILE A 139 3.89 -6.35 -4.74
CA ILE A 139 3.50 -7.45 -5.65
C ILE A 139 4.48 -7.57 -6.83
N LYS A 140 5.01 -6.45 -7.34
CA LYS A 140 6.02 -6.49 -8.41
C LYS A 140 7.36 -7.05 -7.92
N ASP A 141 7.68 -6.80 -6.66
CA ASP A 141 8.91 -7.26 -6.01
C ASP A 141 8.81 -8.71 -5.52
N MET A 142 7.67 -9.37 -5.73
CA MET A 142 7.51 -10.79 -5.43
C MET A 142 8.57 -11.62 -6.17
N PRO A 143 9.15 -12.63 -5.50
CA PRO A 143 9.94 -13.67 -6.15
C PRO A 143 9.21 -14.27 -7.37
N ARG A 144 9.99 -14.85 -8.28
CA ARG A 144 9.43 -15.48 -9.48
C ARG A 144 8.47 -16.61 -9.09
N TRP A 145 7.32 -16.59 -9.74
CA TRP A 145 6.29 -17.61 -9.66
C TRP A 145 6.64 -18.78 -10.57
N THR A 146 6.17 -19.96 -10.22
CA THR A 146 6.04 -21.05 -11.19
C THR A 146 4.95 -20.65 -12.20
N PRO A 147 5.26 -20.53 -13.50
CA PRO A 147 4.29 -20.10 -14.49
C PRO A 147 3.20 -21.15 -14.68
N GLY A 148 1.99 -20.70 -15.00
CA GLY A 148 0.94 -21.60 -15.47
C GLY A 148 1.28 -22.17 -16.85
N ARG A 149 0.65 -23.30 -17.20
CA ARG A 149 0.94 -24.01 -18.46
C ARG A 149 -0.29 -24.30 -19.28
N VAL A 150 -0.12 -24.27 -20.60
CA VAL A 150 -1.13 -24.67 -21.58
C VAL A 150 -0.48 -25.65 -22.55
N GLY A 151 -0.99 -26.88 -22.59
CA GLY A 151 -0.38 -27.93 -23.41
C GLY A 151 1.04 -28.30 -22.97
N GLY A 152 1.38 -28.12 -21.68
CA GLY A 152 2.69 -28.42 -21.10
C GLY A 152 3.71 -27.29 -21.20
N GLU A 153 3.45 -26.26 -22.00
CA GLU A 153 4.32 -25.10 -22.18
C GLU A 153 3.93 -23.94 -21.24
N PRO A 154 4.88 -23.19 -20.67
CA PRO A 154 4.60 -21.98 -19.91
C PRO A 154 3.77 -20.97 -20.71
N ALA A 155 2.86 -20.27 -20.03
CA ALA A 155 1.97 -19.30 -20.66
C ALA A 155 1.76 -18.07 -19.76
N ASN A 156 1.39 -16.94 -20.38
CA ASN A 156 0.98 -15.76 -19.62
C ASN A 156 -0.42 -15.99 -19.03
N VAL A 157 -0.53 -15.99 -17.70
CA VAL A 157 -1.79 -16.30 -17.00
C VAL A 157 -2.21 -15.13 -16.11
N MET A 158 -3.48 -14.75 -16.22
CA MET A 158 -4.11 -13.84 -15.29
C MET A 158 -4.47 -14.59 -14.01
N SER A 159 -3.98 -14.11 -12.87
CA SER A 159 -4.28 -14.63 -11.55
C SER A 159 -4.83 -13.51 -10.65
N GLY A 160 -5.48 -13.88 -9.56
CA GLY A 160 -5.98 -12.94 -8.57
C GLY A 160 -5.42 -13.23 -7.18
N ILE A 161 -5.09 -12.17 -6.45
CA ILE A 161 -4.77 -12.22 -5.02
C ILE A 161 -5.87 -11.45 -4.30
N ARG A 162 -6.55 -12.10 -3.37
CA ARG A 162 -7.49 -11.44 -2.45
C ARG A 162 -6.91 -11.47 -1.05
N LEU A 163 -6.87 -10.31 -0.40
CA LEU A 163 -6.45 -10.12 0.98
C LEU A 163 -7.65 -9.61 1.78
N GLU A 164 -7.91 -10.25 2.91
CA GLU A 164 -8.78 -9.70 3.96
C GLU A 164 -7.92 -9.30 5.16
N ILE A 165 -8.09 -8.06 5.60
CA ILE A 165 -7.34 -7.45 6.70
C ILE A 165 -8.33 -7.22 7.84
N LEU A 166 -8.01 -7.73 9.03
CA LEU A 166 -8.75 -7.51 10.28
C LEU A 166 -7.76 -7.20 11.39
N ASP A 167 -7.98 -6.11 12.11
CA ASP A 167 -7.16 -5.62 13.22
C ASP A 167 -5.66 -5.55 12.87
N GLY A 168 -5.35 -5.12 11.63
CA GLY A 168 -3.98 -5.02 11.11
C GLY A 168 -3.33 -6.36 10.68
N GLU A 169 -4.05 -7.48 10.76
CA GLU A 169 -3.58 -8.81 10.36
C GLU A 169 -4.25 -9.29 9.07
N VAL A 170 -3.52 -10.03 8.24
CA VAL A 170 -4.11 -10.70 7.06
C VAL A 170 -4.74 -12.00 7.53
N VAL A 171 -6.07 -12.07 7.49
CA VAL A 171 -6.82 -13.23 7.98
C VAL A 171 -7.18 -14.24 6.90
N GLU A 172 -7.23 -13.79 5.64
CA GLU A 172 -7.49 -14.67 4.51
C GLU A 172 -6.73 -14.22 3.26
N ILE A 173 -5.99 -15.16 2.66
CA ILE A 173 -5.54 -15.05 1.28
C ILE A 173 -6.22 -16.11 0.44
N ARG A 174 -6.91 -15.68 -0.62
CA ARG A 174 -7.33 -16.57 -1.69
C ARG A 174 -6.61 -16.23 -2.98
N GLY A 175 -5.90 -17.21 -3.53
CA GLY A 175 -5.55 -17.24 -4.94
C GLY A 175 -6.84 -17.40 -5.74
N ALA A 176 -7.36 -16.30 -6.29
CA ALA A 176 -8.56 -16.35 -7.10
C ALA A 176 -8.21 -16.95 -8.46
N GLY A 177 -8.44 -18.26 -8.61
CA GLY A 177 -8.76 -18.81 -9.92
C GLY A 177 -10.05 -18.14 -10.41
N TYR A 178 -10.00 -17.54 -11.60
CA TYR A 178 -11.16 -16.95 -12.26
C TYR A 178 -12.22 -17.99 -12.63
#